data_AF-A0AAW0J9R9-F1
#
_entry.id   AF-A0AAW0J9R9-F1
#
_cell.length_a   1.000
_cell.length_b   1.000
_cell.length_c   1.000
_cell.angle_alpha   90.00
_cell.angle_beta   90.00
_cell.angle_gamma   90.00
#
_symmetry.space_group_name_H-M   'P 1'
#
loop_
_entity.id
_entity.type
_entity.pdbx_description
1 polymer ?
#
loop_
_entity_poly.entity_id
_entity_poly.type
_entity_poly.pdbx_seq_one_letter_code
_entity_poly.pdbx_strand_id
1 'polypeptide(L)'
;MEVDEENPASTSPTEASDLRPDSQTLVSSVHATPLQPIQPIVPPVVVPPTVPIVPPIAPIPSILPPPVIRPLAPLPVRPPVLRPPISQNGEVRESDSDSDNEDSGPTRTAPGTTGEYEISEESRLVRERQEKAIQELMMKRRAKALAVPTNDMAVRTRLRKLGEPMTLFGEREMERRERLRMIMAKLDAEGQLEKLMKAHEEEEAAATAAKADVRKKLLNIPFIPDS
;
A
#
# COMPACT_ATOMS: atom_id res chain seq x y z
N MET A 1 -54.85 -17.07 -44.60
CA MET A 1 -53.79 -17.66 -43.76
C MET A 1 -53.04 -16.48 -43.17
N GLU A 2 -53.72 -15.75 -42.30
CA GLU A 2 -53.73 -15.95 -40.83
C GLU A 2 -52.42 -15.44 -40.23
N VAL A 3 -52.52 -14.22 -39.70
CA VAL A 3 -51.64 -13.72 -38.66
C VAL A 3 -52.60 -13.14 -37.62
N ASP A 4 -53.00 -13.97 -36.66
CA ASP A 4 -53.66 -13.58 -35.41
C ASP A 4 -52.59 -13.75 -34.30
N GLU A 5 -52.18 -12.72 -33.58
CA GLU A 5 -52.89 -12.02 -32.47
C GLU A 5 -52.61 -12.72 -31.13
N GLU A 6 -51.81 -12.10 -30.24
CA GLU A 6 -52.29 -11.65 -28.92
C GLU A 6 -51.19 -10.95 -28.07
N ASN A 7 -51.66 -9.90 -27.41
CA ASN A 7 -51.07 -8.92 -26.48
C ASN A 7 -51.23 -9.47 -25.00
N PRO A 8 -51.11 -8.75 -23.84
CA PRO A 8 -50.62 -7.38 -23.54
C PRO A 8 -49.81 -7.17 -22.23
N ALA A 9 -49.08 -6.05 -22.16
CA ALA A 9 -49.08 -5.04 -21.06
C ALA A 9 -47.91 -4.04 -21.25
N SER A 10 -48.13 -2.75 -21.57
CA SER A 10 -48.52 -1.64 -20.65
C SER A 10 -47.39 -1.29 -19.65
N THR A 11 -46.90 -0.06 -19.48
CA THR A 11 -47.32 1.27 -19.92
C THR A 11 -46.11 2.22 -20.01
N SER A 12 -46.17 3.15 -20.95
CA SER A 12 -45.48 4.45 -20.93
C SER A 12 -46.52 5.54 -20.63
N PRO A 13 -46.13 6.69 -20.09
CA PRO A 13 -46.85 7.93 -20.43
C PRO A 13 -45.90 9.05 -20.86
N THR A 14 -45.87 9.25 -22.18
CA THR A 14 -46.24 10.44 -22.96
C THR A 14 -46.84 11.67 -22.23
N GLU A 15 -46.36 12.86 -22.65
CA GLU A 15 -47.06 14.16 -22.87
C GLU A 15 -47.66 14.95 -21.69
N ALA A 16 -47.85 16.29 -21.73
CA ALA A 16 -47.53 17.38 -22.69
C ALA A 16 -47.79 18.74 -21.99
N SER A 17 -47.33 19.81 -22.65
CA SER A 17 -47.81 21.22 -22.58
C SER A 17 -47.40 22.01 -21.33
N ASP A 18 -46.50 23.00 -21.40
CA ASP A 18 -46.52 24.26 -22.15
C ASP A 18 -47.71 25.18 -21.78
N LEU A 19 -47.44 26.23 -20.98
CA LEU A 19 -47.76 27.64 -21.25
C LEU A 19 -47.57 28.52 -19.98
N ARG A 20 -46.45 29.26 -19.95
CA ARG A 20 -46.31 30.69 -19.55
C ARG A 20 -46.55 31.14 -18.07
N PRO A 21 -46.11 32.36 -17.66
CA PRO A 21 -44.75 32.62 -17.20
C PRO A 21 -44.69 33.43 -15.89
N ASP A 22 -44.19 32.89 -14.78
CA ASP A 22 -43.97 33.69 -13.58
C ASP A 22 -42.49 33.78 -13.22
N SER A 23 -41.99 35.01 -13.36
CA SER A 23 -40.67 35.47 -12.98
C SER A 23 -40.51 35.33 -11.46
N GLN A 24 -39.72 34.38 -10.98
CA GLN A 24 -39.23 34.41 -9.59
C GLN A 24 -37.76 34.03 -9.53
N THR A 25 -36.96 35.08 -9.69
CA THR A 25 -35.68 35.33 -9.03
C THR A 25 -35.60 34.60 -7.69
N LEU A 26 -34.69 33.64 -7.55
CA LEU A 26 -34.27 33.16 -6.23
C LEU A 26 -33.36 34.23 -5.60
N VAL A 27 -34.00 35.25 -5.03
CA VAL A 27 -33.41 36.18 -4.06
C VAL A 27 -33.60 35.61 -2.65
N SER A 28 -32.51 35.66 -1.88
CA SER A 28 -32.46 35.81 -0.42
C SER A 28 -33.50 35.05 0.42
N SER A 29 -33.06 33.95 1.05
CA SER A 29 -33.53 33.64 2.40
C SER A 29 -32.45 34.05 3.40
N VAL A 30 -32.59 35.28 3.88
CA VAL A 30 -31.85 35.84 5.01
C VAL A 30 -32.46 35.21 6.26
N HIS A 31 -31.80 34.21 6.85
CA HIS A 31 -32.16 33.77 8.18
C HIS A 31 -31.54 34.77 9.18
N ALA A 32 -32.34 35.75 9.58
CA ALA A 32 -32.00 36.73 10.60
C ALA A 32 -31.80 36.03 11.96
N THR A 33 -30.55 35.84 12.37
CA THR A 33 -30.20 35.53 13.76
C THR A 33 -30.12 36.82 14.56
N PRO A 34 -30.75 36.90 15.75
CA PRO A 34 -30.78 38.12 16.55
C PRO A 34 -29.37 38.44 17.09
N LEU A 35 -28.95 39.69 16.89
CA LEU A 35 -27.74 40.27 17.46
C LEU A 35 -27.82 40.23 18.98
N GLN A 36 -26.98 39.42 19.62
CA GLN A 36 -26.74 39.54 21.05
C GLN A 36 -25.73 40.67 21.33
N PRO A 37 -25.94 41.50 22.36
CA PRO A 37 -25.02 42.57 22.70
C PRO A 37 -23.66 42.03 23.15
N ILE A 38 -22.61 42.68 22.66
CA ILE A 38 -21.20 42.39 22.94
C ILE A 38 -20.93 42.65 24.43
N GLN A 39 -20.64 41.59 25.18
CA GLN A 39 -20.08 41.69 26.53
C GLN A 39 -18.60 42.11 26.42
N PRO A 40 -18.09 43.04 27.25
CA PRO A 40 -16.68 43.40 27.25
C PRO A 40 -15.82 42.20 27.67
N ILE A 41 -14.84 41.87 26.82
CA ILE A 41 -13.88 40.79 27.06
C ILE A 41 -12.94 41.24 28.19
N VAL A 42 -13.03 40.59 29.35
CA VAL A 42 -12.06 40.76 30.44
C VAL A 42 -10.91 39.77 30.15
N PRO A 43 -9.64 40.23 30.09
CA PRO A 43 -8.53 39.30 29.88
C PRO A 43 -8.44 38.32 31.07
N PRO A 44 -8.12 37.04 30.83
CA PRO A 44 -7.94 36.08 31.92
C PRO A 44 -6.74 36.48 32.77
N VAL A 45 -6.95 36.57 34.08
CA VAL A 45 -5.90 36.72 35.08
C VAL A 45 -5.05 35.45 35.07
N VAL A 46 -3.77 35.59 34.70
CA VAL A 46 -2.78 34.52 34.78
C VAL A 46 -2.41 34.33 36.25
N VAL A 47 -2.97 33.29 36.88
CA VAL A 47 -2.53 32.84 38.20
C VAL A 47 -1.28 31.97 38.00
N PRO A 48 -0.13 32.29 38.62
CA PRO A 48 1.07 31.45 38.48
C PRO A 48 0.83 30.07 39.14
N PRO A 49 1.40 28.99 38.59
CA PRO A 49 1.27 27.68 39.20
C PRO A 49 2.04 27.64 40.52
N THR A 50 1.32 27.41 41.62
CA THR A 50 1.92 27.07 42.90
C THR A 50 2.50 25.66 42.80
N VAL A 51 3.83 25.57 42.81
CA VAL A 51 4.56 24.30 42.95
C VAL A 51 4.30 23.74 44.37
N PRO A 52 3.75 22.52 44.53
CA PRO A 52 3.72 21.90 45.84
C PRO A 52 5.15 21.52 46.25
N ILE A 53 5.63 22.13 47.33
CA ILE A 53 6.84 21.70 48.03
C ILE A 53 6.57 20.32 48.65
N VAL A 54 7.14 19.29 48.04
CA VAL A 54 7.19 17.94 48.61
C VAL A 54 8.46 17.84 49.46
N PRO A 55 8.40 17.40 50.73
CA PRO A 55 9.60 17.19 51.52
C PRO A 55 10.48 16.10 50.86
N PRO A 56 11.82 16.20 50.94
CA PRO A 56 12.70 15.18 50.38
C PRO A 56 12.51 13.86 51.15
N ILE A 57 11.84 12.89 50.52
CA ILE A 57 11.74 11.53 51.04
C ILE A 57 13.11 10.88 50.83
N ALA A 58 13.74 10.49 51.94
CA ALA A 58 15.00 9.76 51.93
C ALA A 58 14.84 8.43 51.15
N PRO A 59 15.84 7.99 50.38
CA PRO A 59 15.77 6.72 49.66
C PRO A 59 15.63 5.55 50.65
N ILE A 60 14.56 4.77 50.51
CA ILE A 60 14.39 3.52 51.25
C ILE A 60 15.35 2.50 50.61
N PRO A 61 16.23 1.83 51.38
CA PRO A 61 17.12 0.81 50.82
C PRO A 61 16.29 -0.35 50.26
N SER A 62 16.42 -0.58 48.96
CA SER A 62 15.78 -1.71 48.28
C SER A 62 16.50 -2.99 48.68
N ILE A 63 15.96 -3.72 49.64
CA ILE A 63 16.42 -5.09 49.94
C ILE A 63 15.86 -5.99 48.84
N LEU A 64 16.71 -6.34 47.88
CA LEU A 64 16.41 -7.32 46.84
C LEU A 64 16.16 -8.68 47.52
N PRO A 65 14.99 -9.32 47.38
CA PRO A 65 14.79 -10.66 47.90
C PRO A 65 15.76 -11.64 47.22
N PRO A 66 16.32 -12.63 47.95
CA PRO A 66 17.27 -13.56 47.38
C PRO A 66 16.62 -14.36 46.23
N PRO A 67 17.39 -14.70 45.18
CA PRO A 67 16.85 -15.45 44.05
C PRO A 67 16.42 -16.85 44.51
N VAL A 68 15.14 -17.15 44.37
CA VAL A 68 14.62 -18.51 44.54
C VAL A 68 15.09 -19.34 43.34
N ILE A 69 16.14 -20.15 43.55
CA ILE A 69 16.64 -21.09 42.54
C ILE A 69 15.59 -22.20 42.38
N ARG A 70 14.80 -22.12 41.31
CA ARG A 70 13.89 -23.20 40.94
C ARG A 70 14.72 -24.34 40.33
N PRO A 71 14.56 -25.60 40.77
CA PRO A 71 15.22 -26.72 40.10
C PRO A 71 14.66 -26.83 38.68
N LEU A 72 15.54 -26.84 37.70
CA LEU A 72 15.20 -26.95 36.28
C LEU A 72 14.64 -28.35 36.03
N ALA A 73 13.41 -28.45 35.55
CA ALA A 73 12.81 -29.73 35.17
C ALA A 73 13.70 -30.42 34.12
N PRO A 74 13.88 -31.77 34.17
CA PRO A 74 14.65 -32.49 33.17
C PRO A 74 14.04 -32.27 31.78
N LEU A 75 14.85 -31.75 30.86
CA LEU A 75 14.45 -31.61 29.47
C LEU A 75 14.23 -33.01 28.87
N PRO A 76 13.18 -33.22 28.04
CA PRO A 76 12.99 -34.49 27.35
C PRO A 76 14.19 -34.78 26.45
N VAL A 77 14.70 -36.01 26.53
CA VAL A 77 15.84 -36.48 25.73
C VAL A 77 15.49 -36.36 24.25
N ARG A 78 16.19 -35.49 23.54
CA ARG A 78 16.02 -35.29 22.10
C ARG A 78 16.49 -36.56 21.37
N PRO A 79 15.67 -37.19 20.50
CA PRO A 79 16.12 -38.32 19.70
C PRO A 79 17.29 -37.90 18.79
N PRO A 80 18.21 -38.82 18.45
CA PRO A 80 19.37 -38.49 17.63
C PRO A 80 18.94 -37.94 16.28
N VAL A 81 19.44 -36.76 15.94
CA VAL A 81 19.26 -36.14 14.63
C VAL A 81 20.06 -36.97 13.63
N LEU A 82 19.37 -37.74 12.79
CA LEU A 82 19.94 -38.30 11.56
C LEU A 82 20.41 -37.11 10.71
N ARG A 83 21.72 -36.84 10.73
CA ARG A 83 22.37 -35.84 9.90
C ARG A 83 22.31 -36.34 8.44
N PRO A 84 21.60 -35.67 7.53
CA PRO A 84 21.74 -35.97 6.11
C PRO A 84 23.12 -35.49 5.62
N PRO A 85 23.70 -36.15 4.60
CA PRO A 85 25.04 -35.84 4.14
C PRO A 85 25.12 -34.41 3.60
N ILE A 86 26.19 -33.72 4.01
CA ILE A 86 26.57 -32.39 3.55
C ILE A 86 26.90 -32.51 2.06
N SER A 87 26.06 -31.94 1.20
CA SER A 87 26.43 -31.65 -0.18
C SER A 87 27.18 -30.32 -0.18
N GLN A 88 28.51 -30.38 -0.27
CA GLN A 88 29.32 -29.25 -0.69
C GLN A 88 29.01 -28.93 -2.16
N ASN A 89 28.93 -27.63 -2.46
CA ASN A 89 28.96 -27.00 -3.78
C ASN A 89 27.59 -26.70 -4.42
N GLY A 90 27.20 -25.42 -4.35
CA GLY A 90 27.13 -24.62 -5.58
C GLY A 90 25.88 -24.66 -6.46
N GLU A 91 24.77 -25.29 -6.09
CA GLU A 91 23.53 -25.16 -6.87
C GLU A 91 22.35 -24.74 -5.99
N VAL A 92 21.75 -23.61 -6.37
CA VAL A 92 20.39 -23.24 -6.00
C VAL A 92 19.45 -24.34 -6.51
N ARG A 93 19.17 -25.32 -5.65
CA ARG A 93 18.07 -26.26 -5.84
C ARG A 93 16.80 -25.43 -5.65
N GLU A 94 16.26 -24.90 -6.74
CA GLU A 94 14.83 -24.63 -6.78
C GLU A 94 14.16 -25.98 -6.56
N SER A 95 13.52 -26.16 -5.39
CA SER A 95 12.59 -27.27 -5.20
C SER A 95 11.42 -27.01 -6.14
N ASP A 96 11.58 -27.41 -7.39
CA ASP A 96 10.50 -27.65 -8.31
C ASP A 96 9.76 -28.85 -7.73
N SER A 97 8.63 -28.56 -7.09
CA SER A 97 7.75 -29.57 -6.55
C SER A 97 6.99 -30.14 -7.73
N ASP A 98 7.65 -31.03 -8.46
CA ASP A 98 7.08 -31.84 -9.52
C ASP A 98 5.89 -32.60 -8.92
N SER A 99 4.69 -32.09 -9.20
CA SER A 99 3.47 -32.78 -8.80
C SER A 99 3.24 -33.85 -9.85
N ASP A 100 3.82 -35.03 -9.60
CA ASP A 100 3.49 -36.28 -10.26
C ASP A 100 1.97 -36.50 -10.13
N ASN A 101 1.25 -36.05 -11.15
CA ASN A 101 -0.09 -36.55 -11.41
C ASN A 101 0.09 -37.86 -12.17
N GLU A 102 0.39 -38.92 -11.44
CA GLU A 102 0.26 -40.30 -11.91
C GLU A 102 -1.21 -40.54 -12.29
N ASP A 103 -1.57 -40.14 -13.50
CA ASP A 103 -2.71 -40.64 -14.24
C ASP A 103 -2.44 -42.13 -14.45
N SER A 104 -2.80 -42.91 -13.43
CA SER A 104 -2.88 -44.36 -13.53
C SER A 104 -3.98 -44.67 -14.54
N GLY A 105 -3.57 -44.73 -15.81
CA GLY A 105 -4.47 -44.96 -16.93
C GLY A 105 -5.30 -46.23 -16.71
N PRO A 106 -6.63 -46.18 -16.86
CA PRO A 106 -7.42 -47.39 -16.95
C PRO A 106 -7.18 -47.97 -18.34
N THR A 107 -6.52 -49.13 -18.35
CA THR A 107 -6.49 -50.09 -19.44
C THR A 107 -7.81 -50.11 -20.23
N ARG A 108 -7.71 -49.71 -21.50
CA ARG A 108 -8.51 -50.15 -22.66
C ARG A 108 -9.98 -50.53 -22.35
N THR A 109 -10.91 -49.57 -22.38
CA THR A 109 -12.25 -49.78 -22.95
C THR A 109 -12.96 -48.44 -23.22
N ALA A 110 -13.50 -48.32 -24.43
CA ALA A 110 -14.55 -47.41 -24.91
C ALA A 110 -14.18 -45.94 -25.28
N PRO A 111 -14.45 -45.53 -26.54
CA PRO A 111 -14.42 -44.13 -26.95
C PRO A 111 -15.72 -43.45 -26.50
N GLY A 112 -15.65 -42.44 -25.64
CA GLY A 112 -16.82 -41.61 -25.35
C GLY A 112 -17.03 -41.15 -23.91
N THR A 113 -16.07 -41.30 -23.01
CA THR A 113 -16.15 -40.62 -21.71
C THR A 113 -15.03 -39.59 -21.62
N THR A 114 -15.32 -38.39 -22.10
CA THR A 114 -14.67 -37.18 -21.64
C THR A 114 -14.96 -37.11 -20.15
N GLY A 115 -14.05 -37.65 -19.34
CA GLY A 115 -14.05 -37.48 -17.90
C GLY A 115 -13.85 -35.99 -17.61
N GLU A 116 -14.93 -35.23 -17.72
CA GLU A 116 -15.14 -33.96 -17.05
C GLU A 116 -14.92 -34.26 -15.56
N TYR A 117 -13.68 -34.13 -15.13
CA TYR A 117 -13.35 -34.14 -13.72
C TYR A 117 -14.07 -32.91 -13.16
N GLU A 118 -15.25 -33.11 -12.57
CA GLU A 118 -15.97 -32.10 -11.80
C GLU A 118 -15.06 -31.75 -10.61
N ILE A 119 -14.10 -30.86 -10.86
CA ILE A 119 -13.32 -30.21 -9.82
C ILE A 119 -14.38 -29.45 -9.02
N SER A 120 -14.80 -30.04 -7.91
CA SER A 120 -15.71 -29.42 -6.94
C SER A 120 -15.30 -27.96 -6.75
N GLU A 121 -16.26 -27.04 -6.73
CA GLU A 121 -15.97 -25.60 -6.60
C GLU A 121 -15.05 -25.32 -5.40
N GLU A 122 -15.16 -26.10 -4.34
CA GLU A 122 -14.27 -26.03 -3.18
C GLU A 122 -12.79 -26.31 -3.53
N SER A 123 -12.52 -27.30 -4.38
CA SER A 123 -11.15 -27.62 -4.83
C SER A 123 -10.56 -26.51 -5.69
N ARG A 124 -11.37 -25.86 -6.54
CA ARG A 124 -10.96 -24.68 -7.30
C ARG A 124 -10.59 -23.53 -6.37
N LEU A 125 -11.42 -23.23 -5.37
CA LEU A 125 -11.16 -22.16 -4.41
C LEU A 125 -9.90 -22.42 -3.56
N VAL A 126 -9.69 -23.68 -3.14
CA VAL A 126 -8.48 -24.06 -2.39
C VAL A 126 -7.24 -23.88 -3.25
N ARG A 127 -7.28 -24.34 -4.51
CA ARG A 127 -6.17 -24.20 -5.46
C ARG A 127 -5.87 -22.73 -5.78
N GLU A 128 -6.89 -21.93 -6.06
CA GLU A 128 -6.74 -20.48 -6.29
C GLU A 128 -6.10 -19.79 -5.09
N ARG A 129 -6.55 -20.12 -3.87
CA ARG A 129 -5.98 -19.57 -2.64
C ARG A 129 -4.52 -19.95 -2.48
N GLN A 130 -4.17 -21.21 -2.79
CA GLN A 130 -2.80 -21.70 -2.74
C GLN A 130 -1.92 -20.99 -3.78
N GLU A 131 -2.36 -20.92 -5.03
CA GLU A 131 -1.66 -20.25 -6.12
C GLU A 131 -1.44 -18.77 -5.79
N LYS A 132 -2.46 -18.08 -5.28
CA LYS A 132 -2.35 -16.68 -4.83
C LYS A 132 -1.35 -16.51 -3.69
N ALA A 133 -1.34 -17.43 -2.71
CA ALA A 133 -0.37 -17.40 -1.61
C ALA A 133 1.07 -17.60 -2.10
N ILE A 134 1.27 -18.49 -3.07
CA ILE A 134 2.59 -18.71 -3.71
C ILE A 134 3.02 -17.44 -4.46
N GLN A 135 2.12 -16.83 -5.24
CA GLN A 135 2.40 -15.59 -5.95
C GLN A 135 2.77 -14.44 -5.00
N GLU A 136 2.03 -14.25 -3.92
CA GLU A 136 2.33 -13.23 -2.91
C GLU A 136 3.70 -13.47 -2.27
N LEU A 137 4.02 -14.72 -1.96
CA LEU A 137 5.32 -15.10 -1.40
C LEU A 137 6.46 -14.82 -2.39
N MET A 138 6.31 -15.19 -3.66
CA MET A 138 7.29 -14.89 -4.71
C MET A 138 7.46 -13.39 -4.91
N MET A 139 6.37 -12.63 -4.94
CA MET A 139 6.39 -11.18 -5.05
C MET A 139 7.12 -10.54 -3.86
N LYS A 140 6.81 -10.97 -2.63
CA LYS A 140 7.45 -10.46 -1.41
C LYS A 140 8.93 -10.82 -1.35
N ARG A 141 9.32 -12.01 -1.83
CA ARG A 141 10.73 -12.39 -1.98
C ARG A 141 11.46 -11.47 -2.96
N ARG A 142 10.89 -11.25 -4.14
CA ARG A 142 11.43 -10.30 -5.13
C ARG A 142 11.57 -8.90 -4.55
N ALA A 143 10.52 -8.39 -3.91
CA ALA A 143 10.54 -7.09 -3.24
C ALA A 143 11.71 -6.99 -2.25
N LYS A 144 11.89 -7.98 -1.35
CA LYS A 144 13.00 -7.99 -0.39
C LYS A 144 14.38 -8.07 -1.03
N ALA A 145 14.50 -8.72 -2.18
CA ALA A 145 15.76 -8.79 -2.93
C ALA A 145 16.10 -7.45 -3.61
N LEU A 146 15.10 -6.60 -3.91
CA LEU A 146 15.35 -5.30 -4.50
C LEU A 146 16.11 -4.37 -3.55
N ALA A 147 17.23 -3.87 -4.05
CA ALA A 147 18.07 -2.91 -3.36
C ALA A 147 17.38 -1.53 -3.35
N VAL A 148 16.73 -1.21 -2.23
CA VAL A 148 16.10 0.09 -1.99
C VAL A 148 17.00 0.96 -1.11
N PRO A 149 17.10 2.28 -1.38
CA PRO A 149 17.83 3.22 -0.54
C PRO A 149 17.49 3.08 0.95
N THR A 150 18.51 3.22 1.80
CA THR A 150 18.36 3.17 3.27
C THR A 150 18.09 4.54 3.87
N ASN A 151 18.34 5.63 3.14
CA ASN A 151 18.12 7.01 3.60
C ASN A 151 16.69 7.46 3.32
N ASP A 152 15.94 7.89 4.35
CA ASP A 152 14.58 8.40 4.23
C ASP A 152 14.41 9.49 3.16
N MET A 153 15.36 10.42 3.05
CA MET A 153 15.28 11.51 2.08
C MET A 153 15.33 10.99 0.64
N ALA A 154 16.17 9.99 0.38
CA ALA A 154 16.23 9.36 -0.93
C ALA A 154 14.95 8.57 -1.23
N VAL A 155 14.39 7.88 -0.24
CA VAL A 155 13.11 7.16 -0.35
C VAL A 155 11.98 8.12 -0.68
N ARG A 156 11.87 9.23 0.06
CA ARG A 156 10.90 10.30 -0.16
C ARG A 156 10.99 10.90 -1.56
N THR A 157 12.20 11.22 -2.01
CA THR A 157 12.42 11.73 -3.37
C THR A 157 11.97 10.71 -4.40
N ARG A 158 12.30 9.42 -4.23
CA ARG A 158 11.89 8.39 -5.19
C ARG A 158 10.38 8.18 -5.22
N LEU A 159 9.71 8.20 -4.08
CA LEU A 159 8.25 8.16 -4.01
C LEU A 159 7.61 9.35 -4.75
N ARG A 160 8.16 10.55 -4.58
CA ARG A 160 7.73 11.74 -5.34
C ARG A 160 7.91 11.54 -6.84
N LYS A 161 9.05 10.98 -7.27
CA LYS A 161 9.31 10.67 -8.69
C LYS A 161 8.32 9.66 -9.26
N LEU A 162 7.85 8.72 -8.44
CA LEU A 162 6.83 7.73 -8.81
C LEU A 162 5.39 8.29 -8.76
N GLY A 163 5.19 9.55 -8.36
CA GLY A 163 3.85 10.13 -8.18
C GLY A 163 3.11 9.63 -6.93
N GLU A 164 3.82 8.94 -6.03
CA GLU A 164 3.26 8.32 -4.84
C GLU A 164 3.34 9.27 -3.64
N PRO A 165 2.37 9.22 -2.70
CA PRO A 165 2.44 10.00 -1.47
C PRO A 165 3.77 9.77 -0.75
N MET A 166 4.46 10.84 -0.35
CA MET A 166 5.79 10.72 0.25
C MET A 166 5.75 10.16 1.67
N THR A 167 4.80 10.64 2.48
CA THR A 167 4.65 10.26 3.88
C THR A 167 3.17 10.06 4.19
N LEU A 168 2.80 8.88 4.68
CA LEU A 168 1.46 8.63 5.21
C LEU A 168 1.40 8.98 6.71
N PHE A 169 0.19 9.24 7.24
CA PHE A 169 0.03 9.53 8.66
C PHE A 169 0.43 8.32 9.52
N GLY A 170 1.25 8.55 10.55
CA GLY A 170 1.77 7.49 11.42
C GLY A 170 2.85 6.60 10.79
N GLU A 171 3.22 6.82 9.52
CA GLU A 171 4.21 6.00 8.81
C GLU A 171 5.64 6.33 9.26
N ARG A 172 6.36 5.31 9.72
CA ARG A 172 7.79 5.42 10.06
C ARG A 172 8.71 5.21 8.85
N GLU A 173 9.98 5.59 8.97
CA GLU A 173 11.00 5.44 7.92
C GLU A 173 11.09 3.99 7.38
N MET A 174 11.03 3.00 8.27
CA MET A 174 11.06 1.59 7.89
C MET A 174 9.84 1.16 7.05
N GLU A 175 8.65 1.63 7.43
CA GLU A 175 7.40 1.34 6.73
C GLU A 175 7.36 2.03 5.37
N ARG A 176 7.87 3.27 5.29
CA ARG A 176 8.04 4.02 4.04
C ARG A 176 8.98 3.31 3.07
N ARG A 177 10.10 2.78 3.58
CA ARG A 177 11.05 2.00 2.78
C ARG A 177 10.42 0.70 2.29
N GLU A 178 9.66 0.00 3.14
CA GLU A 178 8.93 -1.22 2.74
C GLU A 178 7.89 -0.91 1.65
N ARG A 179 7.17 0.21 1.78
CA ARG A 179 6.21 0.64 0.76
C ARG A 179 6.89 0.93 -0.57
N LEU A 180 7.97 1.70 -0.57
CA LEU A 180 8.74 1.94 -1.80
C LEU A 180 9.21 0.62 -2.43
N ARG A 181 9.69 -0.31 -1.61
CA ARG A 181 10.13 -1.64 -2.04
C ARG A 181 8.99 -2.44 -2.69
N MET A 182 7.81 -2.43 -2.10
CA MET A 182 6.62 -3.09 -2.65
C MET A 182 6.20 -2.47 -3.99
N ILE A 183 6.22 -1.15 -4.10
CA ILE A 183 5.86 -0.43 -5.34
C ILE A 183 6.86 -0.77 -6.45
N MET A 184 8.17 -0.74 -6.15
CA MET A 184 9.19 -1.14 -7.13
C MET A 184 9.01 -2.59 -7.59
N ALA A 185 8.72 -3.52 -6.68
CA ALA A 185 8.49 -4.91 -7.02
C ALA A 185 7.25 -5.15 -7.90
N LYS A 186 6.18 -4.35 -7.71
CA LYS A 186 5.00 -4.38 -8.58
C LYS A 186 5.35 -3.90 -9.99
N LEU A 187 6.02 -2.76 -10.09
CA LEU A 187 6.45 -2.20 -11.37
C LEU A 187 7.43 -3.12 -12.11
N ASP A 188 8.28 -3.86 -11.38
CA ASP A 188 9.17 -4.88 -11.95
C ASP A 188 8.40 -6.08 -12.48
N ALA A 189 7.39 -6.56 -11.74
CA ALA A 189 6.55 -7.66 -12.20
C ALA A 189 5.76 -7.29 -13.46
N GLU A 190 5.40 -6.02 -13.62
CA GLU A 190 4.71 -5.48 -14.80
C GLU A 190 5.68 -5.09 -15.94
N GLY A 191 7.00 -5.15 -15.72
CA GLY A 191 8.00 -4.70 -16.69
C GLY A 191 7.96 -3.20 -17.00
N GLN A 192 7.33 -2.42 -16.12
CA GLN A 192 7.16 -0.98 -16.25
C GLN A 192 8.25 -0.18 -15.52
N LEU A 193 8.90 -0.78 -14.51
CA LEU A 193 9.90 -0.07 -13.71
C LEU A 193 11.04 0.50 -14.57
N GLU A 194 11.58 -0.31 -15.48
CA GLU A 194 12.67 0.09 -16.38
C GLU A 194 12.26 1.25 -17.30
N LYS A 195 11.05 1.17 -17.87
CA LYS A 195 10.51 2.21 -18.75
C LYS A 195 10.35 3.53 -18.00
N LEU A 196 9.86 3.47 -16.77
CA LEU A 196 9.61 4.64 -15.94
C LEU A 196 10.93 5.25 -15.41
N MET A 197 11.91 4.42 -15.07
CA MET A 197 13.27 4.87 -14.72
C MET A 197 13.91 5.62 -15.89
N LYS A 198 13.86 5.03 -17.10
CA LYS A 198 14.43 5.61 -18.31
C LYS A 198 13.76 6.93 -18.70
N ALA A 199 12.42 6.99 -18.66
CA ALA A 199 11.67 8.21 -18.96
C ALA A 199 12.04 9.35 -18.00
N HIS A 200 12.17 9.05 -16.70
CA HIS A 200 12.58 10.05 -15.72
C HIS A 200 14.05 10.47 -15.89
N GLU A 201 14.95 9.56 -16.26
CA GLU A 201 16.35 9.90 -16.51
C GLU A 201 16.51 10.87 -17.70
N GLU A 202 15.76 10.64 -18.77
CA GLU A 202 15.74 11.53 -19.95
C GLU A 202 15.20 12.91 -19.62
N GLU A 203 14.15 13.00 -18.78
CA GLU A 203 13.61 14.28 -18.30
C GLU A 203 14.62 15.02 -17.39
N GLU A 204 15.31 14.32 -16.50
CA GLU A 204 16.33 14.91 -15.62
C GLU A 204 17.55 15.39 -16.43
N ALA A 205 17.96 14.65 -17.46
CA ALA A 205 19.00 15.05 -18.40
C ALA A 205 18.60 16.29 -19.22
N ALA A 206 17.36 16.35 -19.69
CA ALA A 206 16.83 17.51 -20.40
C ALA A 206 16.73 18.74 -19.48
N ALA A 207 16.25 18.57 -18.24
CA ALA A 207 16.13 19.65 -17.26
C ALA A 207 17.50 20.18 -16.80
N THR A 208 18.51 19.32 -16.68
CA THR A 208 19.89 19.73 -16.36
C THR A 208 20.55 20.48 -17.51
N ALA A 209 20.35 20.03 -18.77
CA ALA A 209 20.77 20.76 -19.96
C ALA A 209 20.10 22.15 -20.04
N ALA A 210 18.79 22.22 -19.81
CA ALA A 210 18.05 23.48 -19.79
C ALA A 210 18.53 24.43 -18.69
N LYS A 211 18.77 23.92 -17.47
CA LYS A 211 19.36 24.73 -16.37
C LYS A 211 20.76 25.24 -16.71
N ALA A 212 21.57 24.44 -17.40
CA ALA A 212 22.91 24.85 -17.84
C ALA A 212 22.83 26.00 -18.85
N ASP A 213 21.91 25.94 -19.81
CA ASP A 213 21.72 27.00 -20.80
C ASP A 213 21.12 28.27 -20.19
N VAL A 214 20.17 28.16 -19.26
CA VAL A 214 19.67 29.31 -18.49
C VAL A 214 20.78 29.97 -17.69
N ARG A 215 21.66 29.19 -17.05
CA ARG A 215 22.82 29.71 -16.32
C ARG A 215 23.79 30.46 -17.25
N LYS A 216 24.09 29.92 -18.44
CA LYS A 216 24.91 30.62 -19.44
C LYS A 216 24.28 31.93 -19.89
N LYS A 217 22.96 31.95 -20.12
CA LYS A 217 22.22 33.15 -20.52
C LYS A 217 22.21 34.23 -19.43
N LEU A 218 22.10 33.83 -18.16
CA LEU A 218 22.18 34.73 -17.01
C LEU A 218 23.58 35.34 -16.84
N LEU A 219 24.62 34.56 -17.12
CA LEU A 219 26.01 35.03 -17.09
C LEU A 219 26.35 35.99 -18.25
N ASN A 220 25.53 35.97 -19.32
CA ASN A 220 25.73 36.80 -20.51
C ASN A 220 24.86 38.07 -20.51
N ILE A 221 24.36 38.48 -19.34
CA ILE A 221 23.64 39.74 -19.17
C ILE A 221 24.66 40.90 -19.21
N PRO A 222 24.52 41.87 -20.13
CA PRO A 222 25.42 43.00 -20.19
C PRO A 222 25.31 43.85 -18.92
N PHE A 223 26.45 44.14 -18.30
CA PHE A 223 26.55 45.06 -17.17
C PHE A 223 26.34 46.49 -17.67
N ILE A 224 25.17 47.08 -17.39
CA ILE A 224 24.88 48.47 -17.71
C ILE A 224 25.31 49.32 -16.50
N PRO A 225 26.34 50.18 -16.62
CA PRO A 225 26.71 51.09 -15.54
C PRO A 225 25.71 52.24 -15.48
N ASP A 226 25.15 52.48 -14.30
CA ASP A 226 24.31 53.65 -14.03
C ASP A 226 25.15 54.93 -14.23
N SER A 227 24.64 55.86 -15.05
CA SER A 227 25.30 57.11 -15.46
C SER A 227 24.86 58.31 -14.63
#